data_AF-A0A4R2TYN7-F1
#
_entry.id   AF-A0A4R2TYN7-F1
#
_cell.length_a   1.000
_cell.length_b   1.000
_cell.length_c   1.000
_cell.angle_alpha   90.00
_cell.angle_beta   90.00
_cell.angle_gamma   90.00
#
_symmetry.space_group_name_H-M   'P 1'
#
loop_
_entity.id
_entity.type
_entity.pdbx_description
1 polymer ?
#
loop_
_entity_poly.entity_id
_entity_poly.type
_entity_poly.pdbx_seq_one_letter_code
_entity_poly.pdbx_strand_id
1 'polypeptide(L)'
;MTVNPITTGRIQSAIALASSKTGVDFDYLLGQAKLESGLNANAKAGTSSASGLYQFIEQSWLSVVKKHGAEHGMAWAANSIGQSSSGRLSVGDAGTKAAILALRNDPNAASLMAAEYASDNKASLEGTLNRPASGTDLYMAHFMGLGGATKFLKTMQANPQASGAALFPAAARANHNVFYDSNNQPRTLSAIYDRFADKLGGAAAGASTTATPANYAAQALDMNGSTVITGNNESADDALAWATTAMNKFTGKTAQTAVNVLRPTPDTARLAYMMLARLGG
;
A
#
# COMPACT_ATOMS: atom_id res chain seq x y z
N MET A 1 2.83 21.74 9.02
CA MET A 1 1.97 21.60 7.82
C MET A 1 0.75 20.81 8.23
N THR A 2 -0.42 21.45 8.26
CA THR A 2 -1.71 20.81 8.54
C THR A 2 -2.11 20.01 7.31
N VAL A 3 -2.10 18.68 7.42
CA VAL A 3 -2.65 17.81 6.37
C VAL A 3 -4.18 17.87 6.51
N ASN A 4 -4.88 18.36 5.48
CA ASN A 4 -6.33 18.49 5.53
C ASN A 4 -6.99 17.10 5.69
N PRO A 5 -8.03 16.96 6.54
CA PRO A 5 -8.71 15.68 6.78
C PRO A 5 -9.28 15.04 5.50
N ILE A 6 -9.72 15.85 4.53
CA ILE A 6 -10.18 15.40 3.19
C ILE A 6 -9.04 14.75 2.38
N THR A 7 -7.80 15.20 2.56
CA THR A 7 -6.63 14.62 1.90
C THR A 7 -6.23 13.30 2.57
N THR A 8 -6.32 13.22 3.90
CA THR A 8 -6.04 11.98 4.64
C THR A 8 -7.02 10.86 4.28
N GLY A 9 -8.32 11.17 4.19
CA GLY A 9 -9.33 10.19 3.76
C GLY A 9 -9.07 9.64 2.36
N ARG A 10 -8.72 10.52 1.40
CA ARG A 10 -8.36 10.09 0.04
C ARG A 10 -7.13 9.18 0.00
N ILE A 11 -6.13 9.45 0.83
CA ILE A 11 -4.93 8.62 0.93
C ILE A 11 -5.27 7.25 1.51
N GLN A 12 -6.05 7.19 2.59
CA GLN A 12 -6.46 5.91 3.18
C GLN A 12 -7.28 5.06 2.22
N SER A 13 -8.21 5.66 1.47
CA SER A 13 -8.97 5.00 0.42
C SER A 13 -8.08 4.44 -0.70
N ALA A 14 -7.07 5.21 -1.14
CA ALA A 14 -6.09 4.76 -2.13
C ALA A 14 -5.28 3.55 -1.64
N ILE A 15 -4.86 3.57 -0.36
CA ILE A 15 -4.13 2.47 0.28
C ILE A 15 -5.02 1.23 0.43
N ALA A 16 -6.29 1.40 0.82
CA ALA A 16 -7.25 0.31 0.92
C ALA A 16 -7.52 -0.34 -0.44
N LEU A 17 -7.67 0.47 -1.50
CA LEU A 17 -7.80 -0.03 -2.86
C LEU A 17 -6.56 -0.84 -3.27
N ALA A 18 -5.36 -0.31 -3.04
CA ALA A 18 -4.12 -1.00 -3.40
C ALA A 18 -3.97 -2.33 -2.65
N SER A 19 -4.23 -2.35 -1.34
CA SER A 19 -4.26 -3.56 -0.52
C SER A 19 -5.22 -4.61 -1.09
N SER A 20 -6.45 -4.21 -1.44
CA SER A 20 -7.45 -5.12 -2.00
C SER A 20 -7.06 -5.71 -3.36
N LYS A 21 -6.34 -4.95 -4.19
CA LYS A 21 -5.96 -5.35 -5.54
C LYS A 21 -4.76 -6.30 -5.57
N THR A 22 -3.80 -6.14 -4.66
CA THR A 22 -2.55 -6.90 -4.70
C THR A 22 -2.43 -7.96 -3.60
N GLY A 23 -3.32 -7.92 -2.59
CA GLY A 23 -3.25 -8.80 -1.42
C GLY A 23 -2.16 -8.43 -0.41
N VAL A 24 -1.50 -7.28 -0.58
CA VAL A 24 -0.58 -6.73 0.43
C VAL A 24 -1.39 -6.12 1.57
N ASP A 25 -0.92 -6.32 2.80
CA ASP A 25 -1.61 -5.88 4.00
C ASP A 25 -1.79 -4.35 4.07
N PHE A 26 -2.99 -3.90 4.46
CA PHE A 26 -3.34 -2.48 4.55
C PHE A 26 -2.50 -1.76 5.60
N ASP A 27 -2.33 -2.35 6.78
CA ASP A 27 -1.61 -1.74 7.89
C ASP A 27 -0.12 -1.59 7.57
N TYR A 28 0.45 -2.57 6.86
CA TYR A 28 1.79 -2.46 6.29
C TYR A 28 1.90 -1.26 5.33
N LEU A 29 1.02 -1.14 4.33
CA LEU A 29 1.08 -0.06 3.35
C LEU A 29 0.86 1.31 4.00
N LEU A 30 -0.02 1.40 4.99
CA LEU A 30 -0.27 2.62 5.75
C LEU A 30 0.92 2.98 6.64
N GLY A 31 1.50 2.00 7.34
CA GLY A 31 2.69 2.17 8.16
C GLY A 31 3.88 2.64 7.34
N GLN A 32 4.11 2.04 6.17
CA GLN A 32 5.15 2.46 5.24
C GLN A 32 4.91 3.91 4.77
N ALA A 33 3.72 4.25 4.30
CA ALA A 33 3.40 5.61 3.85
C ALA A 33 3.62 6.68 4.93
N LYS A 34 3.30 6.36 6.19
CA LYS A 34 3.56 7.22 7.34
C LYS A 34 5.05 7.40 7.63
N LEU A 35 5.83 6.32 7.59
CA LEU A 35 7.27 6.37 7.83
C LEU A 35 8.01 7.15 6.75
N GLU A 36 7.61 6.96 5.49
CA GLU A 36 8.29 7.56 4.34
C GLU A 36 7.95 9.05 4.17
N SER A 37 6.70 9.45 4.35
CA SER A 37 6.25 10.81 4.03
C SER A 37 5.38 11.48 5.09
N GLY A 38 5.02 10.78 6.17
CA GLY A 38 4.01 11.26 7.11
C GLY A 38 2.62 11.40 6.48
N LEU A 39 2.28 10.56 5.50
CA LEU A 39 1.07 10.66 4.66
C LEU A 39 1.01 11.94 3.80
N ASN A 40 2.16 12.47 3.40
CA ASN A 40 2.24 13.61 2.49
C ASN A 40 2.51 13.13 1.06
N ALA A 41 1.48 13.08 0.23
CA ALA A 41 1.59 12.70 -1.18
C ALA A 41 2.48 13.64 -2.02
N ASN A 42 2.84 14.82 -1.51
CA ASN A 42 3.75 15.76 -2.18
C ASN A 42 5.12 15.86 -1.50
N ALA A 43 5.45 14.94 -0.59
CA ALA A 43 6.76 14.90 0.04
C ALA A 43 7.87 14.76 -1.01
N LYS A 44 8.98 15.45 -0.81
CA LYS A 44 10.15 15.44 -1.69
C LYS A 44 11.41 15.45 -0.86
N ALA A 45 12.30 14.49 -1.12
CA ALA A 45 13.59 14.45 -0.45
C ALA A 45 14.53 15.53 -1.03
N GLY A 46 15.31 16.18 -0.16
CA GLY A 46 16.27 17.20 -0.58
C GLY A 46 17.56 16.65 -1.20
N THR A 47 17.87 15.37 -0.96
CA THR A 47 19.17 14.75 -1.31
C THR A 47 19.05 13.64 -2.36
N SER A 48 17.85 13.34 -2.83
CA SER A 48 17.62 12.27 -3.80
C SER A 48 16.42 12.59 -4.70
N SER A 49 16.13 11.70 -5.66
CA SER A 49 14.93 11.81 -6.50
C SER A 49 13.66 11.33 -5.80
N ALA A 50 13.73 10.89 -4.54
CA ALA A 50 12.61 10.33 -3.80
C ALA A 50 11.46 11.33 -3.65
N SER A 51 10.25 10.92 -4.05
CA SER A 51 9.05 11.77 -4.05
C SER A 51 7.80 10.96 -3.73
N GLY A 52 6.81 11.63 -3.18
CA GLY A 52 5.46 11.10 -2.99
C GLY A 52 5.27 10.31 -1.71
N LEU A 53 4.09 9.70 -1.60
CA LEU A 53 3.60 9.02 -0.39
C LEU A 53 4.58 7.94 0.12
N TYR A 54 5.24 7.24 -0.80
CA TYR A 54 6.16 6.13 -0.55
C TYR A 54 7.62 6.45 -0.90
N GLN A 55 7.95 7.72 -1.12
CA GLN A 55 9.32 8.18 -1.38
C GLN A 55 10.07 7.39 -2.47
N PHE A 56 9.38 6.99 -3.54
CA PHE A 56 10.00 6.26 -4.64
C PHE A 56 11.09 7.10 -5.32
N ILE A 57 12.30 6.55 -5.47
CA ILE A 57 13.32 7.10 -6.35
C ILE A 57 13.01 6.81 -7.82
N GLU A 58 13.55 7.62 -8.73
CA GLU A 58 13.22 7.57 -10.16
C GLU A 58 13.35 6.17 -10.77
N GLN A 59 14.49 5.48 -10.60
CA GLN A 59 14.71 4.18 -11.24
C GLN A 59 13.78 3.09 -10.69
N SER A 60 13.55 3.06 -9.38
CA SER A 60 12.61 2.11 -8.77
C SER A 60 11.19 2.37 -9.24
N TRP A 61 10.80 3.64 -9.35
CA TRP A 61 9.50 4.03 -9.89
C TRP A 61 9.31 3.57 -11.33
N LEU A 62 10.28 3.86 -12.21
CA LEU A 62 10.21 3.43 -13.60
C LEU A 62 10.15 1.89 -13.68
N SER A 63 10.87 1.17 -12.81
CA SER A 63 10.86 -0.29 -12.81
C SER A 63 9.50 -0.87 -12.47
N VAL A 64 8.86 -0.36 -11.41
CA VAL A 64 7.56 -0.90 -10.99
C VAL A 64 6.46 -0.49 -11.98
N VAL A 65 6.48 0.73 -12.51
CA VAL A 65 5.54 1.17 -13.55
C VAL A 65 5.74 0.38 -14.85
N LYS A 66 6.98 0.12 -15.26
CA LYS A 66 7.28 -0.71 -16.44
C LYS A 66 6.66 -2.09 -16.32
N LYS A 67 6.74 -2.69 -15.13
CA LYS A 67 6.30 -4.07 -14.86
C LYS A 67 4.78 -4.16 -14.68
N HIS A 68 4.21 -3.32 -13.83
CA HIS A 68 2.83 -3.46 -13.34
C HIS A 68 1.90 -2.34 -13.79
N GLY A 69 2.42 -1.26 -14.39
CA GLY A 69 1.61 -0.09 -14.73
C GLY A 69 0.44 -0.42 -15.65
N ALA A 70 0.61 -1.33 -16.61
CA ALA A 70 -0.45 -1.74 -17.52
C ALA A 70 -1.65 -2.40 -16.80
N GLU A 71 -1.39 -3.19 -15.76
CA GLU A 71 -2.41 -3.91 -14.97
C GLU A 71 -3.32 -2.94 -14.20
N HIS A 72 -2.83 -1.72 -13.96
CA HIS A 72 -3.49 -0.67 -13.19
C HIS A 72 -3.89 0.54 -14.02
N GLY A 73 -4.06 0.37 -15.33
CA GLY A 73 -4.54 1.44 -16.23
C GLY A 73 -3.48 2.46 -16.65
N MET A 74 -2.21 2.22 -16.33
CA MET A 74 -1.06 3.05 -16.71
C MET A 74 -0.26 2.42 -17.87
N ALA A 75 -0.93 1.72 -18.79
CA ALA A 75 -0.28 1.07 -19.93
C ALA A 75 0.51 2.07 -20.80
N TRP A 76 0.00 3.29 -20.97
CA TRP A 76 0.70 4.37 -21.67
C TRP A 76 2.06 4.68 -21.04
N ALA A 77 2.16 4.66 -19.71
CA ALA A 77 3.39 4.92 -18.97
C ALA A 77 4.34 3.72 -19.10
N ALA A 78 3.83 2.51 -18.84
CA ALA A 78 4.62 1.27 -18.91
C ALA A 78 5.24 1.05 -20.30
N ASN A 79 4.47 1.33 -21.36
CA ASN A 79 4.93 1.17 -22.74
C ASN A 79 5.97 2.22 -23.15
N SER A 80 5.93 3.41 -22.53
CA SER A 80 6.87 4.50 -22.82
C SER A 80 8.24 4.32 -22.14
N ILE A 81 8.37 3.40 -21.20
CA ILE A 81 9.62 3.12 -20.48
C ILE A 81 10.43 2.10 -21.29
N GLY A 82 11.61 2.51 -21.74
CA GLY A 82 12.62 1.66 -22.34
C GLY A 82 13.63 1.15 -21.31
N GLN A 83 14.34 0.09 -21.68
CA GLN A 83 15.45 -0.47 -20.90
C GLN A 83 16.68 -0.57 -21.79
N SER A 84 17.82 -0.03 -21.34
CA SER A 84 19.09 -0.19 -22.04
C SER A 84 19.61 -1.63 -21.92
N SER A 85 20.62 -1.97 -22.73
CA SER A 85 21.36 -3.24 -22.60
C SER A 85 22.00 -3.43 -21.22
N SER A 86 22.35 -2.33 -20.53
CA SER A 86 22.86 -2.32 -19.16
C SER A 86 21.75 -2.43 -18.09
N GLY A 87 20.49 -2.56 -18.49
CA GLY A 87 19.35 -2.67 -17.58
C GLY A 87 18.83 -1.34 -17.04
N ARG A 88 19.41 -0.19 -17.42
CA ARG A 88 18.98 1.13 -16.97
C ARG A 88 17.67 1.52 -17.66
N LEU A 89 16.71 2.02 -16.87
CA LEU A 89 15.41 2.43 -17.37
C LEU A 89 15.42 3.92 -17.76
N SER A 90 14.78 4.23 -18.89
CA SER A 90 14.65 5.59 -19.39
C SER A 90 13.34 5.77 -20.14
N VAL A 91 12.94 7.03 -20.32
CA VAL A 91 11.80 7.42 -21.14
C VAL A 91 12.35 8.40 -22.17
N GLY A 92 12.07 8.15 -23.45
CA GLY A 92 12.68 8.90 -24.54
C GLY A 92 12.22 10.36 -24.60
N ASP A 93 10.92 10.59 -24.46
CA ASP A 93 10.35 11.94 -24.44
C ASP A 93 10.38 12.55 -23.02
N ALA A 94 10.85 13.80 -22.92
CA ALA A 94 11.02 14.49 -21.64
C ALA A 94 9.68 14.86 -20.99
N GLY A 95 8.67 15.24 -21.78
CA GLY A 95 7.34 15.55 -21.27
C GLY A 95 6.65 14.31 -20.70
N THR A 96 6.72 13.20 -21.43
CA THR A 96 6.24 11.89 -21.01
C THR A 96 6.96 11.43 -19.75
N LYS A 97 8.29 11.59 -19.69
CA LYS A 97 9.06 11.27 -18.48
C LYS A 97 8.55 12.04 -17.27
N ALA A 98 8.33 13.35 -17.41
CA ALA A 98 7.83 14.20 -16.34
C ALA A 98 6.43 13.74 -15.87
N ALA A 99 5.53 13.43 -16.81
CA ALA A 99 4.20 12.92 -16.50
C ALA A 99 4.26 11.58 -15.73
N ILE A 100 5.10 10.64 -16.18
CA ILE A 100 5.30 9.36 -15.49
C ILE A 100 5.83 9.58 -14.08
N LEU A 101 6.80 10.48 -13.89
CA LEU A 101 7.38 10.75 -12.57
C LEU A 101 6.42 11.50 -11.63
N ALA A 102 5.50 12.29 -12.17
CA ALA A 102 4.47 13.00 -11.41
C ALA A 102 3.44 12.05 -10.78
N LEU A 103 3.22 10.86 -11.36
CA LEU A 103 2.34 9.84 -10.80
C LEU A 103 2.79 9.36 -9.41
N ARG A 104 4.04 9.59 -8.99
CA ARG A 104 4.49 9.34 -7.60
C ARG A 104 3.72 10.16 -6.58
N ASN A 105 3.18 11.31 -7.00
CA ASN A 105 2.43 12.22 -6.14
C ASN A 105 0.92 11.97 -6.22
N ASP A 106 0.46 11.08 -7.11
CA ASP A 106 -0.93 10.64 -7.14
C ASP A 106 -1.13 9.50 -6.12
N PRO A 107 -2.01 9.66 -5.11
CA PRO A 107 -2.16 8.65 -4.06
C PRO A 107 -2.55 7.26 -4.58
N ASN A 108 -3.38 7.18 -5.63
CA ASN A 108 -3.82 5.90 -6.19
C ASN A 108 -2.68 5.19 -6.91
N ALA A 109 -2.02 5.86 -7.86
CA ALA A 109 -0.90 5.30 -8.59
C ALA A 109 0.26 4.94 -7.65
N ALA A 110 0.60 5.83 -6.71
CA ALA A 110 1.67 5.59 -5.75
C ALA A 110 1.37 4.39 -4.84
N SER A 111 0.13 4.26 -4.34
CA SER A 111 -0.25 3.13 -3.47
C SER A 111 -0.28 1.82 -4.23
N LEU A 112 -0.81 1.79 -5.46
CA LEU A 112 -0.82 0.59 -6.29
C LEU A 112 0.60 0.12 -6.61
N MET A 113 1.48 1.03 -7.03
CA MET A 113 2.88 0.68 -7.31
C MET A 113 3.65 0.31 -6.04
N ALA A 114 3.38 0.91 -4.90
CA ALA A 114 3.97 0.48 -3.63
C ALA A 114 3.52 -0.94 -3.25
N ALA A 115 2.25 -1.25 -3.44
CA ALA A 115 1.69 -2.56 -3.16
C ALA A 115 2.23 -3.63 -4.12
N GLU A 116 2.37 -3.34 -5.42
CA GLU A 116 3.00 -4.26 -6.36
C GLU A 116 4.48 -4.49 -6.07
N TYR A 117 5.21 -3.42 -5.73
CA TYR A 117 6.61 -3.54 -5.32
C TYR A 117 6.77 -4.40 -4.06
N ALA A 118 5.88 -4.24 -3.09
CA ALA A 118 5.84 -5.06 -1.89
C ALA A 118 5.45 -6.52 -2.19
N SER A 119 4.50 -6.75 -3.10
CA SER A 119 4.10 -8.09 -3.55
C SER A 119 5.25 -8.85 -4.22
N ASP A 120 5.99 -8.19 -5.12
CA ASP A 120 7.18 -8.75 -5.76
C ASP A 120 8.27 -9.14 -4.76
N ASN A 121 8.53 -8.27 -3.79
CA ASN A 121 9.48 -8.54 -2.71
C ASN A 121 9.00 -9.68 -1.83
N LYS A 122 7.70 -9.72 -1.50
CA LYS A 122 7.08 -10.80 -0.73
C LYS A 122 7.33 -12.15 -1.39
N ALA A 123 6.94 -12.30 -2.66
CA ALA A 123 7.12 -13.54 -3.39
C ALA A 123 8.60 -13.98 -3.44
N SER A 124 9.50 -13.04 -3.68
CA SER A 124 10.94 -13.31 -3.75
C SER A 124 11.54 -13.75 -2.40
N LEU A 125 11.13 -13.09 -1.31
CA LEU A 125 11.56 -13.42 0.04
C LEU A 125 11.01 -14.77 0.49
N GLU A 126 9.72 -15.04 0.29
CA GLU A 126 9.08 -16.29 0.66
C GLU A 126 9.71 -17.48 -0.06
N GLY A 127 9.99 -17.34 -1.37
CA GLY A 127 10.68 -18.36 -2.14
C GLY A 127 12.12 -18.63 -1.71
N THR A 128 12.79 -17.65 -1.09
CA THR A 128 14.18 -17.81 -0.63
C THR A 128 14.27 -18.26 0.83
N LEU A 129 13.36 -17.81 1.68
CA LEU A 129 13.38 -18.05 3.12
C LEU A 129 12.56 -19.28 3.54
N ASN A 130 11.70 -19.80 2.65
CA ASN A 130 10.79 -20.92 2.93
C ASN A 130 9.90 -20.69 4.16
N ARG A 131 9.49 -19.45 4.37
CA ARG A 131 8.51 -19.02 5.38
C ARG A 131 7.74 -17.81 4.85
N PRO A 132 6.54 -17.53 5.37
CA PRO A 132 5.83 -16.29 5.04
C PRO A 132 6.68 -15.06 5.35
N ALA A 133 6.59 -14.04 4.50
CA ALA A 133 7.23 -12.75 4.73
C ALA A 133 6.30 -11.84 5.56
N SER A 134 6.84 -11.31 6.64
CA SER A 134 6.19 -10.33 7.51
C SER A 134 6.31 -8.91 6.94
N GLY A 135 5.51 -7.98 7.46
CA GLY A 135 5.65 -6.55 7.13
C GLY A 135 7.05 -6.01 7.43
N THR A 136 7.71 -6.49 8.49
CA THR A 136 9.10 -6.11 8.79
C THR A 136 10.05 -6.61 7.71
N ASP A 137 9.89 -7.83 7.22
CA ASP A 137 10.73 -8.37 6.13
C ASP A 137 10.58 -7.52 4.85
N LEU A 138 9.35 -7.11 4.52
CA LEU A 138 9.07 -6.24 3.38
C LEU A 138 9.66 -4.83 3.57
N TYR A 139 9.56 -4.27 4.77
CA TYR A 139 10.13 -2.97 5.08
C TYR A 139 11.67 -2.99 5.03
N MET A 140 12.28 -4.10 5.44
CA MET A 140 13.71 -4.31 5.23
C MET A 140 14.06 -4.37 3.74
N ALA A 141 13.31 -5.11 2.93
CA ALA A 141 13.52 -5.16 1.48
C ALA A 141 13.38 -3.79 0.82
N HIS A 142 12.47 -2.95 1.31
CA HIS A 142 12.37 -1.55 0.87
C HIS A 142 13.64 -0.75 1.21
N PHE A 143 14.14 -0.85 2.44
CA PHE A 143 15.28 -0.07 2.92
C PHE A 143 16.63 -0.46 2.30
N MET A 144 16.96 -1.76 2.27
CA MET A 144 18.28 -2.26 1.82
C MET A 144 18.25 -2.94 0.44
N GLY A 145 17.09 -2.91 -0.23
CA GLY A 145 16.84 -3.66 -1.45
C GLY A 145 16.63 -5.14 -1.19
N LEU A 146 15.99 -5.82 -2.14
CA LEU A 146 15.64 -7.24 -2.05
C LEU A 146 16.85 -8.13 -1.74
N GLY A 147 17.96 -7.97 -2.48
CA GLY A 147 19.17 -8.78 -2.27
C GLY A 147 19.80 -8.57 -0.89
N GLY A 148 19.80 -7.32 -0.40
CA GLY A 148 20.28 -6.99 0.95
C GLY A 148 19.42 -7.65 2.03
N ALA A 149 18.10 -7.53 1.91
CA ALA A 149 17.15 -8.11 2.85
C ALA A 149 17.19 -9.64 2.84
N THR A 150 17.25 -10.27 1.67
CA THR A 150 17.42 -11.72 1.56
C THR A 150 18.69 -12.20 2.28
N LYS A 151 19.83 -11.54 2.05
CA LYS A 151 21.08 -11.85 2.74
C LYS A 151 20.92 -11.66 4.25
N PHE A 152 20.36 -10.53 4.68
CA PHE A 152 20.15 -10.21 6.10
C PHE A 152 19.30 -11.28 6.78
N LEU A 153 18.12 -11.56 6.25
CA LEU A 153 17.12 -12.42 6.87
C LEU A 153 17.58 -13.88 6.91
N LYS A 154 18.24 -14.34 5.85
CA LYS A 154 18.83 -15.68 5.81
C LYS A 154 19.96 -15.83 6.84
N THR A 155 20.84 -14.82 6.97
CA THR A 155 21.90 -14.86 8.00
C THR A 155 21.31 -14.77 9.40
N MET A 156 20.29 -13.94 9.63
CA MET A 156 19.63 -13.80 10.92
C MET A 156 18.95 -15.10 11.36
N GLN A 157 18.31 -15.81 10.44
CA GLN A 157 17.67 -17.11 10.72
C GLN A 157 18.69 -18.15 11.23
N ALA A 158 19.93 -18.11 10.71
CA ALA A 158 20.99 -19.02 11.13
C ALA A 158 21.77 -18.51 12.36
N ASN A 159 22.01 -17.21 12.46
CA ASN A 159 22.77 -16.57 13.53
C ASN A 159 22.22 -15.17 13.84
N PRO A 160 21.23 -15.06 14.75
CA PRO A 160 20.61 -13.78 15.10
C PRO A 160 21.55 -12.83 15.86
N GLN A 161 22.66 -13.35 16.41
CA GLN A 161 23.66 -12.58 17.16
C GLN A 161 24.81 -12.06 16.27
N ALA A 162 24.81 -12.38 14.97
CA ALA A 162 25.81 -11.86 14.05
C ALA A 162 25.77 -10.32 14.00
N SER A 163 26.95 -9.70 13.84
CA SER A 163 27.06 -8.24 13.72
C SER A 163 26.52 -7.76 12.37
N GLY A 164 25.51 -6.89 12.40
CA GLY A 164 24.98 -6.29 11.17
C GLY A 164 26.01 -5.41 10.46
N ALA A 165 26.83 -4.69 11.24
CA ALA A 165 27.88 -3.83 10.69
C ALA A 165 28.97 -4.63 9.98
N ALA A 166 29.33 -5.81 10.50
CA ALA A 166 30.25 -6.72 9.82
C ALA A 166 29.65 -7.31 8.54
N LEU A 167 28.35 -7.61 8.53
CA LEU A 167 27.67 -8.19 7.38
C LEU A 167 27.43 -7.19 6.23
N PHE A 168 27.23 -5.90 6.59
CA PHE A 168 26.90 -4.81 5.66
C PHE A 168 27.74 -3.53 5.92
N PRO A 169 29.06 -3.57 5.71
CA PRO A 169 29.95 -2.46 6.10
C PRO A 169 29.66 -1.14 5.36
N ALA A 170 29.24 -1.20 4.09
CA ALA A 170 28.86 0.00 3.34
C ALA A 170 27.56 0.62 3.86
N ALA A 171 26.54 -0.19 4.14
CA ALA A 171 25.27 0.28 4.69
C ALA A 171 25.44 0.80 6.11
N ALA A 172 26.32 0.18 6.91
CA ALA A 172 26.66 0.62 8.25
C ALA A 172 27.32 1.99 8.28
N ARG A 173 28.23 2.28 7.33
CA ARG A 173 28.80 3.63 7.17
C ARG A 173 27.77 4.66 6.77
N ALA A 174 26.86 4.31 5.85
CA ALA A 174 25.83 5.23 5.36
C ALA A 174 24.70 5.46 6.39
N ASN A 175 24.43 4.48 7.25
CA ASN A 175 23.28 4.46 8.16
C ASN A 175 23.72 4.09 9.58
N HIS A 176 24.69 4.83 10.12
CA HIS A 176 25.35 4.51 11.39
C HIS A 176 24.36 4.19 12.53
N ASN A 177 23.33 5.02 12.71
CA ASN A 177 22.32 4.86 13.78
C ASN A 177 21.41 3.63 13.63
N VAL A 178 21.45 2.96 12.48
CA VAL A 178 20.77 1.68 12.27
C VAL A 178 21.64 0.52 12.74
N PHE A 179 22.94 0.59 12.47
CA PHE A 179 23.87 -0.53 12.68
C PHE A 179 24.64 -0.47 14.00
N TYR A 180 24.65 0.69 14.67
CA TYR A 180 25.33 0.90 15.94
C TYR A 180 24.37 1.44 17.01
N ASP A 181 24.69 1.21 18.28
CA ASP A 181 23.99 1.81 19.42
C ASP A 181 24.59 3.18 19.81
N SER A 182 24.04 3.79 20.87
CA SER A 182 24.50 5.09 21.38
C SER A 182 25.92 5.04 21.96
N ASN A 183 26.41 3.87 22.35
CA ASN A 183 27.76 3.63 22.86
C ASN A 183 28.72 3.21 21.73
N ASN A 184 28.29 3.35 20.47
CA ASN A 184 29.04 3.00 19.28
C ASN A 184 29.35 1.50 19.14
N GLN A 185 28.60 0.64 19.83
CA GLN A 185 28.74 -0.81 19.70
C GLN A 185 27.91 -1.33 18.52
N PRO A 186 28.42 -2.29 17.74
CA PRO A 186 27.69 -2.84 16.60
C PRO A 186 26.48 -3.65 17.10
N ARG A 187 25.33 -3.39 16.49
CA ARG A 187 24.09 -4.13 16.76
C ARG A 187 24.11 -5.51 16.09
N THR A 188 23.46 -6.46 16.74
CA THR A 188 23.18 -7.78 16.18
C THR A 188 22.10 -7.69 15.09
N LEU A 189 21.99 -8.71 14.25
CA LEU A 189 20.92 -8.78 13.25
C LEU A 189 19.54 -8.76 13.92
N SER A 190 19.33 -9.52 15.01
CA SER A 190 18.09 -9.47 15.79
C SER A 190 17.77 -8.06 16.29
N ALA A 191 18.73 -7.38 16.91
CA ALA A 191 18.52 -6.02 17.42
C ALA A 191 18.26 -4.99 16.31
N ILE A 192 18.79 -5.21 15.10
CA ILE A 192 18.44 -4.36 13.94
C ILE A 192 17.01 -4.66 13.51
N TYR A 193 16.64 -5.94 13.37
CA TYR A 193 15.31 -6.36 12.95
C TYR A 193 14.21 -5.82 13.87
N ASP A 194 14.39 -5.96 15.18
CA ASP A 194 13.43 -5.49 16.18
C ASP A 194 13.18 -3.99 16.05
N ARG A 195 14.22 -3.19 15.77
CA ARG A 195 14.05 -1.75 15.54
C ARG A 195 13.25 -1.41 14.29
N PHE A 196 13.35 -2.22 13.23
CA PHE A 196 12.52 -2.05 12.05
C PHE A 196 11.07 -2.44 12.35
N ALA A 197 10.87 -3.52 13.12
CA ALA A 197 9.55 -3.94 13.57
C ALA A 197 8.88 -2.86 14.44
N ASP A 198 9.60 -2.29 15.40
CA ASP A 198 9.10 -1.23 16.28
C ASP A 198 8.72 0.04 15.50
N LYS A 199 9.54 0.43 14.52
CA LYS A 199 9.23 1.58 13.66
C LYS A 199 7.94 1.37 12.87
N LEU A 200 7.77 0.18 12.29
CA LEU A 200 6.59 -0.16 11.51
C LEU A 200 5.34 -0.27 12.40
N GLY A 201 5.44 -0.95 13.54
CA GLY A 201 4.35 -1.11 14.49
C GLY A 201 3.89 0.23 15.09
N GLY A 202 4.82 1.12 15.45
CA GLY A 202 4.50 2.46 15.96
C GLY A 202 3.78 3.33 14.92
N ALA A 203 4.12 3.20 13.63
CA ALA A 203 3.45 3.92 12.55
C ALA A 203 2.02 3.44 12.32
N ALA A 204 1.79 2.12 12.35
CA ALA A 204 0.46 1.51 12.17
C ALA A 204 -0.48 1.85 13.34
N ALA A 205 -0.02 1.69 14.59
CA ALA A 205 -0.85 1.90 15.79
C ALA A 205 -1.41 3.33 15.94
N GLY A 206 -0.67 4.35 15.48
CA GLY A 206 -1.15 5.74 15.50
C GLY A 206 -2.20 6.09 14.42
N ALA A 207 -2.67 5.12 13.62
CA ALA A 207 -3.63 5.35 12.53
C ALA A 207 -5.04 4.84 12.82
N SER A 208 -5.16 3.87 13.72
CA SER A 208 -6.29 2.95 13.79
C SER A 208 -7.50 3.49 14.55
N THR A 209 -7.61 4.80 14.77
CA THR A 209 -8.63 5.30 15.71
C THR A 209 -10.07 5.34 15.19
N THR A 210 -10.43 5.17 13.89
CA THR A 210 -11.87 5.19 13.52
C THR A 210 -12.35 4.65 12.14
N ALA A 211 -11.69 3.71 11.45
CA ALA A 211 -12.41 2.97 10.37
C ALA A 211 -11.73 1.69 9.90
N THR A 212 -12.54 0.68 9.56
CA THR A 212 -12.14 -0.60 9.00
C THR A 212 -11.87 -0.50 7.49
N PRO A 213 -10.96 -1.32 6.91
CA PRO A 213 -10.63 -1.30 5.47
C PRO A 213 -11.84 -1.37 4.53
N ALA A 214 -12.90 -2.09 4.93
CA ALA A 214 -14.15 -2.19 4.17
C ALA A 214 -14.91 -0.85 4.04
N ASN A 215 -14.84 0.02 5.05
CA ASN A 215 -15.53 1.32 5.03
C ASN A 215 -14.81 2.29 4.07
N TYR A 216 -13.47 2.25 4.03
CA TYR A 216 -12.69 3.05 3.08
C TYR A 216 -12.83 2.58 1.63
N ALA A 217 -12.90 1.27 1.40
CA ALA A 217 -13.16 0.72 0.07
C ALA A 217 -14.55 1.12 -0.46
N ALA A 218 -15.57 1.09 0.39
CA ALA A 218 -16.91 1.58 0.04
C ALA A 218 -16.89 3.09 -0.28
N GLN A 219 -16.17 3.89 0.51
CA GLN A 219 -16.01 5.33 0.27
C GLN A 219 -15.22 5.64 -1.01
N ALA A 220 -14.25 4.81 -1.39
CA ALA A 220 -13.49 4.94 -2.64
C ALA A 220 -14.37 4.70 -3.89
N LEU A 221 -15.32 3.76 -3.80
CA LEU A 221 -16.27 3.47 -4.87
C LEU A 221 -17.29 4.60 -5.07
N ASP A 222 -17.67 5.28 -3.99
CA ASP A 222 -18.58 6.43 -3.99
C ASP A 222 -17.94 7.67 -4.66
N MET A 223 -16.64 7.89 -4.45
CA MET A 223 -15.91 9.04 -5.03
C MET A 223 -15.64 8.94 -6.55
N ASN A 224 -15.84 7.78 -7.18
CA ASN A 224 -15.54 7.55 -8.60
C ASN A 224 -16.68 7.95 -9.57
N GLY A 225 -17.63 8.79 -9.11
CA GLY A 225 -18.57 9.48 -9.97
C GLY A 225 -19.84 8.71 -10.35
N SER A 226 -20.14 7.58 -9.69
CA SER A 226 -21.50 7.04 -9.72
C SER A 226 -22.37 7.90 -8.78
N THR A 227 -22.80 9.07 -9.24
CA THR A 227 -23.84 9.82 -8.54
C THR A 227 -25.10 8.95 -8.56
N VAL A 228 -25.36 8.24 -7.48
CA VAL A 228 -26.65 7.61 -7.24
C VAL A 228 -27.61 8.78 -6.97
N ILE A 229 -28.30 9.25 -8.01
CA ILE A 229 -29.47 10.10 -7.80
C ILE A 229 -30.54 9.18 -7.22
N THR A 230 -30.61 9.13 -5.90
CA THR A 230 -31.72 8.53 -5.18
C THR A 230 -32.94 9.43 -5.40
N GLY A 231 -33.88 8.96 -6.21
CA GLY A 231 -35.21 9.57 -6.23
C GLY A 231 -35.83 9.35 -4.85
N ASN A 232 -35.74 10.37 -3.98
CA ASN A 232 -36.52 10.61 -2.74
C ASN A 232 -35.74 11.29 -1.58
N ASN A 233 -34.57 11.92 -1.84
CA ASN A 233 -33.88 12.75 -0.83
C ASN A 233 -33.41 11.97 0.42
N GLU A 234 -32.92 10.75 0.22
CA GLU A 234 -32.23 9.94 1.26
C GLU A 234 -30.71 10.10 1.13
N SER A 235 -30.00 10.20 2.26
CA SER A 235 -28.56 10.49 2.32
C SER A 235 -27.70 9.22 2.18
N ALA A 236 -26.40 9.39 1.94
CA ALA A 236 -25.44 8.29 1.93
C ALA A 236 -25.44 7.46 3.24
N ASP A 237 -25.84 8.08 4.35
CA ASP A 237 -25.94 7.42 5.66
C ASP A 237 -27.11 6.41 5.69
N ASP A 238 -28.21 6.69 5.00
CA ASP A 238 -29.39 5.82 4.92
C ASP A 238 -29.09 4.56 4.09
N ALA A 239 -28.36 4.72 2.99
CA ALA A 239 -27.90 3.62 2.14
C ALA A 239 -26.90 2.71 2.87
N LEU A 240 -26.01 3.31 3.69
CA LEU A 240 -25.05 2.58 4.51
C LEU A 240 -25.76 1.79 5.61
N ALA A 241 -26.75 2.39 6.29
CA ALA A 241 -27.55 1.72 7.31
C ALA A 241 -28.33 0.51 6.76
N TRP A 242 -28.87 0.62 5.53
CA TRP A 242 -29.50 -0.51 4.85
C TRP A 242 -28.51 -1.62 4.49
N ALA A 243 -27.35 -1.28 3.92
CA ALA A 243 -26.32 -2.25 3.54
C ALA A 243 -25.78 -3.03 4.75
N THR A 244 -25.55 -2.34 5.88
CA THR A 244 -25.17 -2.98 7.15
C THR A 244 -26.26 -3.93 7.65
N THR A 245 -27.52 -3.53 7.55
CA THR A 245 -28.67 -4.35 7.97
C THR A 245 -28.85 -5.60 7.08
N ALA A 246 -28.59 -5.49 5.78
CA ALA A 246 -28.64 -6.61 4.83
C ALA A 246 -27.51 -7.63 5.07
N MET A 247 -26.28 -7.16 5.31
CA MET A 247 -25.12 -8.02 5.60
C MET A 247 -25.27 -8.77 6.94
N ASN A 248 -25.88 -8.15 7.94
CA ASN A 248 -26.16 -8.79 9.23
C ASN A 248 -27.18 -9.95 9.12
N LYS A 249 -28.07 -9.91 8.12
CA LYS A 249 -28.99 -11.02 7.84
C LYS A 249 -28.32 -12.19 7.12
N PHE A 250 -27.37 -11.93 6.21
CA PHE A 250 -26.62 -12.98 5.51
C PHE A 250 -25.66 -13.76 6.44
N THR A 251 -25.27 -13.16 7.57
CA THR A 251 -24.38 -13.78 8.57
C THR A 251 -25.13 -14.47 9.71
N GLY A 252 -26.47 -14.61 9.61
CA GLY A 252 -27.27 -15.44 10.52
C GLY A 252 -27.49 -14.88 11.93
N LYS A 253 -27.14 -13.62 12.20
CA LYS A 253 -27.45 -12.96 13.49
C LYS A 253 -28.75 -12.18 13.36
N THR A 254 -29.86 -12.70 13.89
CA THR A 254 -31.12 -11.95 13.96
C THR A 254 -31.50 -11.57 15.38
N ALA A 255 -31.88 -10.30 15.55
CA ALA A 255 -33.08 -9.88 16.27
C ALA A 255 -33.56 -8.51 15.72
N GLN A 256 -34.64 -8.58 14.93
CA GLN A 256 -35.69 -7.59 14.62
C GLN A 256 -35.44 -6.07 14.78
N THR A 257 -35.57 -5.35 13.66
CA THR A 257 -36.51 -4.22 13.55
C THR A 257 -37.14 -4.24 12.15
N ALA A 258 -38.46 -4.13 12.09
CA ALA A 258 -39.24 -4.32 10.87
C ALA A 258 -39.12 -3.12 9.92
N VAL A 259 -38.31 -3.26 8.87
CA VAL A 259 -38.43 -2.43 7.65
C VAL A 259 -39.20 -3.27 6.64
N ASN A 260 -40.31 -2.73 6.13
CA ASN A 260 -41.25 -3.47 5.26
C ASN A 260 -40.60 -3.76 3.89
N VAL A 261 -40.18 -5.01 3.67
CA VAL A 261 -39.38 -5.46 2.51
C VAL A 261 -40.23 -5.69 1.23
N LEU A 262 -41.52 -5.41 1.25
CA LEU A 262 -42.46 -5.79 0.18
C LEU A 262 -42.84 -4.67 -0.81
N ARG A 263 -42.06 -3.59 -0.90
CA ARG A 263 -42.12 -2.67 -2.05
C ARG A 263 -40.78 -2.68 -2.77
N PRO A 264 -40.64 -3.45 -3.87
CA PRO A 264 -39.46 -3.35 -4.72
C PRO A 264 -39.37 -1.93 -5.26
N THR A 265 -38.35 -1.17 -4.84
CA THR A 265 -37.94 0.05 -5.53
C THR A 265 -37.11 -0.36 -6.77
N PRO A 266 -36.99 0.52 -7.78
CA PRO A 266 -36.13 0.26 -8.94
C PRO A 266 -34.71 -0.19 -8.58
N ASP A 267 -34.18 0.30 -7.45
CA ASP A 267 -32.85 -0.06 -6.96
C ASP A 267 -32.78 -1.45 -6.33
N THR A 268 -33.82 -1.89 -5.60
CA THR A 268 -33.89 -3.29 -5.11
C THR A 268 -34.04 -4.30 -6.24
N ALA A 269 -34.75 -3.94 -7.32
CA ALA A 269 -34.85 -4.77 -8.52
C ALA A 269 -33.53 -4.84 -9.29
N ARG A 270 -32.78 -3.73 -9.36
CA ARG A 270 -31.47 -3.66 -10.03
C ARG A 270 -30.40 -4.43 -9.28
N LEU A 271 -30.39 -4.37 -7.95
CA LEU A 271 -29.47 -5.14 -7.11
C LEU A 271 -29.77 -6.65 -7.17
N ALA A 272 -31.06 -7.03 -7.14
CA ALA A 272 -31.47 -8.42 -7.34
C ALA A 272 -31.06 -8.95 -8.72
N TYR A 273 -31.18 -8.13 -9.77
CA TYR A 273 -30.76 -8.48 -11.13
C TYR A 273 -29.24 -8.67 -11.24
N MET A 274 -28.44 -7.83 -10.57
CA MET A 274 -26.97 -7.95 -10.57
C MET A 274 -26.46 -9.12 -9.71
N MET A 275 -27.17 -9.50 -8.64
CA MET A 275 -26.84 -10.69 -7.87
C MET A 275 -27.18 -11.98 -8.63
N LEU A 276 -28.30 -12.00 -9.37
CA LEU A 276 -28.70 -13.16 -10.17
C LEU A 276 -27.76 -13.39 -11.37
N ALA A 277 -27.26 -12.31 -12.00
CA ALA A 277 -26.30 -12.37 -13.10
C ALA A 277 -24.89 -12.86 -12.69
N ARG A 278 -24.58 -12.91 -11.39
CA ARG A 278 -23.29 -13.41 -10.86
C ARG A 278 -23.34 -14.86 -10.37
N LEU A 279 -24.52 -15.46 -10.32
CA LEU A 279 -24.74 -16.84 -9.85
C LEU A 279 -25.05 -17.84 -10.97
N GLY A 280 -25.07 -17.39 -12.23
CA GLY A 280 -25.23 -18.24 -13.40
C GLY A 280 -24.40 -17.73 -14.58
N GLY A 281 -23.29 -18.42 -14.86
CA GLY A 281 -22.34 -18.12 -15.93
C GLY A 281 -20.97 -18.70 -15.63
#